data_AF-A0A1P8VUT0-F1
#
_entry.id   AF-A0A1P8VUT0-F1
#
_cell.length_a   1.000
_cell.length_b   1.000
_cell.length_c   1.000
_cell.angle_alpha   90.00
_cell.angle_beta   90.00
_cell.angle_gamma   90.00
#
_symmetry.space_group_name_H-M   'P 1'
#
loop_
_entity.id
_entity.type
_entity.pdbx_description
1 polymer ?
#
loop_
_entity_poly.entity_id
_entity_poly.type
_entity_poly.pdbx_seq_one_letter_code
_entity_poly.pdbx_strand_id
1 'polypeptide(L)'
;GLSIPECQKLLPAAKPDGEPLPEGLLWLLLTGKVPSKEQVDGLSKELRDRATVPDYVYKAIDALPVTAHPMTQFASGVMALQVQSEFQEAYEKGIHKSKYWEPTYEDSLNLIARVPVVAAYVYQRIYKDGKIIPKDDSLDYGGNFSHMLGFDDPKMLELMRLYVTIHSDHEGGNV
;
A
#
# COMPACT_ATOMS: atom_id res chain seq x y z
N GLY A 1 -12.10 -16.06 -5.31
CA GLY A 1 -12.28 -17.50 -5.61
C GLY A 1 -11.85 -18.41 -4.46
N LEU A 2 -11.01 -17.93 -3.53
CA LEU A 2 -10.65 -18.63 -2.31
C LEU A 2 -11.34 -17.93 -1.13
N SER A 3 -11.75 -18.70 -0.12
CA SER A 3 -12.24 -18.20 1.16
C SER A 3 -11.09 -17.71 2.05
N ILE A 4 -11.40 -16.91 3.10
CA ILE A 4 -10.39 -16.43 4.04
C ILE A 4 -9.58 -17.58 4.67
N PRO A 5 -10.19 -18.68 5.17
CA PRO A 5 -9.41 -19.80 5.72
C PRO A 5 -8.50 -20.48 4.68
N GLU A 6 -8.91 -20.54 3.42
CA GLU A 6 -8.07 -21.07 2.34
C GLU A 6 -6.90 -20.13 2.05
N CYS A 7 -7.13 -18.81 2.04
CA CYS A 7 -6.07 -17.81 1.90
C CYS A 7 -5.06 -17.91 3.05
N GLN A 8 -5.52 -18.02 4.30
CA GLN A 8 -4.62 -18.19 5.46
C GLN A 8 -3.75 -19.45 5.35
N LYS A 9 -4.27 -20.52 4.74
CA LYS A 9 -3.53 -21.77 4.56
C LYS A 9 -2.55 -21.74 3.38
N LEU A 10 -2.91 -21.06 2.29
CA LEU A 10 -2.22 -21.16 1.01
C LEU A 10 -1.28 -19.98 0.71
N LEU A 11 -1.58 -18.78 1.23
CA LEU A 11 -0.75 -17.60 0.94
C LEU A 11 0.52 -17.61 1.79
N PRO A 12 1.67 -17.20 1.22
CA PRO A 12 2.91 -17.06 1.98
C PRO A 12 2.79 -16.08 3.16
N ALA A 13 3.46 -16.41 4.26
CA ALA A 13 3.59 -15.58 5.45
C ALA A 13 5.05 -15.11 5.65
N ALA A 14 5.25 -14.10 6.50
CA ALA A 14 6.59 -13.59 6.83
C ALA A 14 7.44 -14.59 7.64
N LYS A 15 6.78 -15.44 8.43
CA LYS A 15 7.38 -16.46 9.30
C LYS A 15 6.52 -17.72 9.31
N PRO A 16 7.04 -18.89 9.74
CA PRO A 16 6.24 -20.07 9.97
C PRO A 16 5.08 -19.77 10.94
N ASP A 17 3.89 -20.29 10.63
CA ASP A 17 2.64 -20.10 11.39
C ASP A 17 2.24 -18.61 11.56
N GLY A 18 2.70 -17.74 10.66
CA GLY A 18 2.33 -16.33 10.63
C GLY A 18 1.09 -16.03 9.79
N GLU A 19 0.67 -14.77 9.83
CA GLU A 19 -0.47 -14.29 9.04
C GLU A 19 -0.13 -14.10 7.56
N PRO A 20 -1.11 -14.27 6.65
CA PRO A 20 -0.88 -14.15 5.21
C PRO A 20 -0.43 -12.74 4.82
N LEU A 21 0.59 -12.66 3.98
CA LEU A 21 1.14 -11.39 3.51
C LEU A 21 0.19 -10.69 2.52
N PRO A 22 -0.05 -9.37 2.69
CA PRO A 22 -0.86 -8.58 1.76
C PRO A 22 -0.38 -8.66 0.30
N GLU A 23 0.92 -8.76 0.07
CA GLU A 23 1.50 -8.93 -1.27
C GLU A 23 1.05 -10.23 -1.93
N GLY A 24 0.94 -11.30 -1.13
CA GLY A 24 0.44 -12.59 -1.61
C GLY A 24 -1.02 -12.51 -2.05
N LEU A 25 -1.83 -11.78 -1.30
CA LEU A 25 -3.23 -11.50 -1.67
C LEU A 25 -3.29 -10.62 -2.92
N LEU A 26 -2.51 -9.55 -3.00
CA LEU A 26 -2.47 -8.66 -4.17
C LEU A 26 -2.16 -9.44 -5.44
N TRP A 27 -1.17 -10.34 -5.39
CA TRP A 27 -0.85 -11.23 -6.49
C TRP A 27 -2.02 -12.12 -6.90
N LEU A 28 -2.69 -12.72 -5.90
CA LEU A 28 -3.86 -13.57 -6.14
C LEU A 28 -4.98 -12.80 -6.82
N LEU A 29 -5.27 -11.57 -6.40
CA LEU A 29 -6.31 -10.74 -7.02
C LEU A 29 -5.97 -10.36 -8.46
N LEU A 30 -4.71 -10.00 -8.74
CA LEU A 30 -4.28 -9.59 -10.08
C LEU A 30 -4.18 -10.76 -11.07
N THR A 31 -3.83 -11.95 -10.60
CA THR A 31 -3.47 -13.08 -11.48
C THR A 31 -4.43 -14.27 -11.40
N GLY A 32 -5.25 -14.35 -10.35
CA GLY A 32 -6.07 -15.51 -10.03
C GLY A 32 -5.29 -16.74 -9.55
N LYS A 33 -3.98 -16.60 -9.28
CA LYS A 33 -3.09 -17.72 -8.90
C LYS A 33 -2.44 -17.47 -7.55
N VAL A 34 -2.30 -18.53 -6.75
CA VAL A 34 -1.55 -18.48 -5.49
C VAL A 34 -0.06 -18.29 -5.80
N PRO A 35 0.59 -17.25 -5.26
CA PRO A 35 2.01 -17.01 -5.53
C PRO A 35 2.93 -17.95 -4.74
N SER A 36 4.15 -18.15 -5.25
CA SER A 36 5.25 -18.75 -4.48
C SER A 36 5.87 -17.73 -3.51
N LYS A 37 6.71 -18.21 -2.58
CA LYS A 37 7.41 -17.33 -1.63
C LYS A 37 8.33 -16.34 -2.36
N GLU A 38 9.00 -16.79 -3.41
CA GLU A 38 9.91 -15.97 -4.22
C GLU A 38 9.16 -14.87 -4.98
N GLN A 39 7.95 -15.17 -5.45
CA GLN A 39 7.08 -14.17 -6.10
C GLN A 39 6.62 -13.11 -5.11
N VAL A 40 6.23 -13.53 -3.89
CA VAL A 40 5.88 -12.60 -2.82
C VAL A 40 7.08 -11.73 -2.43
N ASP A 41 8.27 -12.32 -2.26
CA ASP A 41 9.47 -11.57 -1.91
C ASP A 41 9.89 -10.57 -3.00
N GLY A 42 9.75 -10.96 -4.26
CA GLY A 42 9.94 -10.08 -5.41
C GLY A 42 8.97 -8.89 -5.37
N LEU A 43 7.68 -9.15 -5.16
CA LEU A 43 6.65 -8.12 -5.08
C LEU A 43 6.83 -7.21 -3.86
N SER A 44 7.20 -7.76 -2.69
CA SER A 44 7.54 -6.95 -1.51
C SER A 44 8.70 -6.00 -1.79
N LYS A 45 9.72 -6.46 -2.52
CA LYS A 45 10.83 -5.60 -2.93
C LYS A 45 10.37 -4.51 -3.89
N GLU A 46 9.58 -4.86 -4.89
CA GLU A 46 9.06 -3.91 -5.87
C GLU A 46 8.22 -2.82 -5.22
N LEU A 47 7.32 -3.18 -4.30
CA LEU A 47 6.52 -2.21 -3.55
C LEU A 47 7.42 -1.29 -2.70
N ARG A 48 8.46 -1.83 -2.05
CA ARG A 48 9.43 -1.00 -1.32
C ARG A 48 10.17 -0.01 -2.21
N ASP A 49 10.58 -0.42 -3.41
CA ASP A 49 11.29 0.43 -4.36
C ASP A 49 10.38 1.57 -4.87
N ARG A 50 9.09 1.30 -5.06
CA ARG A 50 8.08 2.26 -5.55
C ARG A 50 7.57 3.24 -4.48
N ALA A 51 7.84 2.98 -3.20
CA ALA A 51 7.28 3.72 -2.04
C ALA A 51 7.88 5.13 -1.81
N THR A 52 8.62 5.68 -2.79
CA THR A 52 9.13 7.05 -2.68
C THR A 52 7.99 8.06 -2.86
N VAL A 53 7.84 8.95 -1.88
CA VAL A 53 6.82 10.02 -1.89
C VAL A 53 7.51 11.38 -2.02
N PRO A 54 7.17 12.20 -3.03
CA PRO A 54 7.77 13.53 -3.21
C PRO A 54 7.41 14.52 -2.11
N ASP A 55 8.31 15.46 -1.82
CA ASP A 55 8.13 16.47 -0.76
C ASP A 55 6.85 17.30 -0.86
N TYR A 56 6.40 17.59 -2.08
CA TYR A 56 5.19 18.41 -2.29
C TYR A 56 3.92 17.72 -1.76
N VAL A 57 3.93 16.38 -1.62
CA VAL A 57 2.80 15.62 -1.07
C VAL A 57 2.65 15.93 0.42
N TYR A 58 3.75 15.91 1.17
CA TYR A 58 3.75 16.28 2.59
C TYR A 58 3.35 17.75 2.77
N LYS A 59 3.87 18.65 1.92
CA LYS A 59 3.48 20.08 1.94
C LYS A 59 1.99 20.30 1.68
N ALA A 60 1.38 19.52 0.78
CA ALA A 60 -0.05 19.58 0.52
C ALA A 60 -0.87 19.13 1.74
N ILE A 61 -0.44 18.08 2.43
CA ILE A 61 -1.06 17.61 3.68
C ILE A 61 -0.89 18.66 4.79
N ASP A 62 0.31 19.21 4.95
CA ASP A 62 0.63 20.19 5.98
C ASP A 62 -0.09 21.53 5.82
N ALA A 63 -0.49 21.87 4.60
CA ALA A 63 -1.31 23.06 4.33
C ALA A 63 -2.71 22.97 4.95
N LEU A 64 -3.19 21.76 5.27
CA LEU A 64 -4.44 21.57 6.00
C LEU A 64 -4.22 21.79 7.51
N PRO A 65 -5.21 22.32 8.25
CA PRO A 65 -5.11 22.40 9.70
C PRO A 65 -4.95 21.00 10.31
N VAL A 66 -4.22 20.88 11.42
CA VAL A 66 -4.05 19.58 12.14
C VAL A 66 -5.39 18.97 12.56
N THR A 67 -6.40 19.80 12.79
CA THR A 67 -7.77 19.40 13.11
C THR A 67 -8.58 18.87 11.92
N ALA A 68 -8.05 18.96 10.68
CA ALA A 68 -8.70 18.36 9.52
C ALA A 68 -8.84 16.85 9.73
N HIS A 69 -9.98 16.29 9.33
CA HIS A 69 -10.25 14.86 9.49
C HIS A 69 -9.13 14.02 8.83
N PRO A 70 -8.65 12.92 9.44
CA PRO A 70 -7.56 12.12 8.90
C PRO A 70 -7.80 11.67 7.44
N MET A 71 -9.03 11.28 7.11
CA MET A 71 -9.39 10.91 5.74
C MET A 71 -9.30 12.09 4.75
N THR A 72 -9.56 13.33 5.17
CA THR A 72 -9.38 14.51 4.32
C THR A 72 -7.91 14.76 4.03
N GLN A 73 -7.05 14.63 5.05
CA GLN A 73 -5.60 14.73 4.89
C GLN A 73 -5.05 13.63 3.99
N PHE A 74 -5.48 12.39 4.21
CA PHE A 74 -5.11 11.23 3.40
C PHE A 74 -5.53 11.39 1.94
N ALA A 75 -6.80 11.69 1.68
CA ALA A 75 -7.30 11.90 0.31
C ALA A 75 -6.59 13.05 -0.40
N SER A 76 -6.31 14.16 0.30
CA SER A 76 -5.55 15.29 -0.27
C SER A 76 -4.11 14.89 -0.61
N GLY A 77 -3.47 14.07 0.23
CA GLY A 77 -2.16 13.48 -0.06
C GLY A 77 -2.18 12.58 -1.30
N VAL A 78 -3.21 11.74 -1.45
CA VAL A 78 -3.41 10.92 -2.67
C VAL A 78 -3.62 11.79 -3.90
N MET A 79 -4.39 12.88 -3.79
CA MET A 79 -4.54 13.84 -4.89
C MET A 79 -3.24 14.53 -5.25
N ALA A 80 -2.34 14.78 -4.29
CA ALA A 80 -1.01 15.29 -4.60
C ALA A 80 -0.16 14.24 -5.34
N LEU A 81 -0.23 12.95 -4.96
CA LEU A 81 0.48 11.88 -5.67
C LEU A 81 0.07 11.76 -7.15
N GLN A 82 -1.16 12.14 -7.49
CA GLN A 82 -1.69 12.08 -8.86
C GLN A 82 -0.84 12.88 -9.87
N VAL A 83 -0.07 13.88 -9.44
CA VAL A 83 0.88 14.65 -10.28
C VAL A 83 1.89 13.76 -11.02
N GLN A 84 2.19 12.57 -10.48
CA GLN A 84 3.11 11.60 -11.09
C GLN A 84 2.40 10.45 -11.85
N SER A 85 1.14 10.62 -12.24
CA SER A 85 0.40 9.58 -12.98
C SER A 85 1.02 9.32 -14.34
N GLU A 86 1.52 8.10 -14.52
CA GLU A 86 2.07 7.60 -15.79
C GLU A 86 0.95 7.36 -16.81
N PHE A 87 -0.25 6.96 -16.34
CA PHE A 87 -1.41 6.79 -17.22
C PHE A 87 -1.85 8.11 -17.83
N GLN A 88 -1.90 9.19 -17.05
CA GLN A 88 -2.24 10.52 -17.59
C GLN A 88 -1.27 10.91 -18.71
N GLU A 89 0.03 10.82 -18.46
CA GLU A 89 1.06 11.18 -19.45
C GLU A 89 0.99 10.30 -20.71
N ALA A 90 0.82 8.98 -20.54
CA ALA A 90 0.71 8.04 -21.66
C ALA A 90 -0.54 8.28 -22.50
N TYR A 91 -1.67 8.60 -21.86
CA TYR A 91 -2.92 8.93 -22.53
C TYR A 91 -2.80 10.21 -23.36
N GLU A 92 -2.21 11.27 -22.80
CA GLU A 92 -1.96 12.52 -23.51
C GLU A 92 -1.05 12.36 -24.73
N LYS A 93 -0.12 11.40 -24.69
CA LYS A 93 0.74 11.01 -25.82
C LYS A 93 0.05 10.10 -26.85
N GLY A 94 -1.22 9.73 -26.64
CA GLY A 94 -2.01 8.96 -27.59
C GLY A 94 -1.72 7.45 -27.58
N ILE A 95 -1.42 6.87 -26.42
CA ILE A 95 -1.25 5.42 -26.27
C ILE A 95 -2.47 4.65 -26.82
N HIS A 96 -2.23 3.52 -27.49
CA HIS A 96 -3.31 2.71 -28.04
C HIS A 96 -4.19 2.09 -26.93
N LYS A 97 -5.51 2.05 -27.14
CA LYS A 97 -6.48 1.54 -26.14
C LYS A 97 -6.15 0.15 -25.58
N SER A 98 -5.64 -0.76 -26.40
CA SER A 98 -5.27 -2.11 -25.95
C SER A 98 -4.08 -2.14 -24.97
N LYS A 99 -3.39 -1.01 -24.79
CA LYS A 99 -2.22 -0.83 -23.94
C LYS A 99 -2.50 -0.01 -22.69
N TYR A 100 -3.74 0.42 -22.46
CA TYR A 100 -4.12 1.20 -21.28
C TYR A 100 -3.76 0.53 -19.95
N TRP A 101 -3.87 -0.79 -19.89
CA TRP A 101 -3.58 -1.54 -18.66
C TRP A 101 -2.12 -1.45 -18.22
N GLU A 102 -1.18 -1.18 -19.14
CA GLU A 102 0.26 -1.13 -18.83
C GLU A 102 0.58 0.05 -17.88
N PRO A 103 0.33 1.33 -18.24
CA PRO A 103 0.55 2.42 -17.30
C PRO A 103 -0.47 2.44 -16.15
N THR A 104 -1.67 1.86 -16.31
CA THR A 104 -2.59 1.68 -15.17
C THR A 104 -2.02 0.72 -14.13
N TYR A 105 -1.33 -0.35 -14.54
CA TYR A 105 -0.65 -1.26 -13.63
C TYR A 105 0.47 -0.56 -12.89
N GLU A 106 1.30 0.22 -13.59
CA GLU A 106 2.37 1.02 -12.99
C GLU A 106 1.82 2.00 -11.95
N ASP A 107 0.80 2.80 -12.31
CA ASP A 107 0.16 3.73 -11.39
C ASP A 107 -0.48 3.02 -10.18
N SER A 108 -1.10 1.86 -10.40
CA SER A 108 -1.72 1.08 -9.32
C SER A 108 -0.69 0.59 -8.31
N LEU A 109 0.43 0.00 -8.77
CA LEU A 109 1.50 -0.43 -7.87
C LEU A 109 2.23 0.73 -7.22
N ASN A 110 2.48 1.82 -7.96
CA ASN A 110 3.02 3.05 -7.41
C ASN A 110 2.13 3.59 -6.28
N LEU A 111 0.82 3.62 -6.49
CA LEU A 111 -0.14 4.08 -5.49
C LEU A 111 -0.15 3.17 -4.27
N ILE A 112 -0.30 1.85 -4.46
CA ILE A 112 -0.28 0.85 -3.37
C ILE A 112 0.99 1.01 -2.54
N ALA A 113 2.16 1.15 -3.16
CA ALA A 113 3.43 1.34 -2.46
C ALA A 113 3.48 2.63 -1.60
N ARG A 114 2.85 3.71 -2.07
CA ARG A 114 2.97 5.06 -1.46
C ARG A 114 1.88 5.36 -0.43
N VAL A 115 0.70 4.74 -0.52
CA VAL A 115 -0.40 5.02 0.42
C VAL A 115 -0.08 4.73 1.88
N PRO A 116 0.68 3.68 2.27
CA PRO A 116 1.07 3.49 3.67
C PRO A 116 1.96 4.60 4.20
N VAL A 117 2.86 5.13 3.36
CA VAL A 117 3.76 6.24 3.73
C VAL A 117 2.93 7.49 4.01
N VAL A 118 1.97 7.81 3.14
CA VAL A 118 1.06 8.94 3.33
C VAL A 118 0.17 8.74 4.56
N ALA A 119 -0.43 7.56 4.73
CA ALA A 119 -1.29 7.25 5.86
C ALA A 119 -0.54 7.30 7.20
N ALA A 120 0.67 6.73 7.25
CA ALA A 120 1.52 6.78 8.43
C ALA A 120 1.95 8.22 8.75
N TYR A 121 2.29 9.02 7.74
CA TYR A 121 2.58 10.44 7.92
C TYR A 121 1.41 11.20 8.55
N VAL A 122 0.18 11.00 8.05
CA VAL A 122 -1.03 11.60 8.62
C VAL A 122 -1.23 11.16 10.08
N TYR A 123 -1.04 9.87 10.39
CA TYR A 123 -1.14 9.37 11.76
C TYR A 123 -0.11 10.01 12.69
N GLN A 124 1.16 10.07 12.28
CA GLN A 124 2.23 10.68 13.08
C GLN A 124 1.99 12.18 13.29
N ARG A 125 1.53 12.88 12.26
CA ARG A 125 1.19 14.31 12.31
C ARG A 125 0.09 14.61 13.33
N ILE A 126 -0.98 13.81 13.35
CA ILE A 126 -2.14 14.08 14.20
C ILE A 126 -1.90 13.61 15.64
N TYR A 127 -1.27 12.45 15.83
CA TYR A 127 -1.26 11.77 17.13
C TYR A 127 0.12 11.66 17.79
N LYS A 128 1.20 12.04 17.10
CA LYS A 128 2.60 11.78 17.52
C LYS A 128 3.54 12.96 17.22
N ASP A 129 3.02 14.18 17.33
CA ASP A 129 3.79 15.43 17.18
C ASP A 129 4.55 15.57 15.84
N GLY A 130 4.09 14.90 14.78
CA GLY A 130 4.72 14.98 13.45
C GLY A 130 6.05 14.23 13.33
N LYS A 131 6.34 13.27 14.23
CA LYS A 131 7.54 12.44 14.14
C LYS A 131 7.50 11.55 12.90
N ILE A 132 8.35 11.83 11.91
CA ILE A 132 8.50 10.98 10.74
C ILE A 132 9.30 9.73 11.10
N ILE A 133 8.73 8.56 10.84
CA ILE A 133 9.42 7.26 10.95
C ILE A 133 9.71 6.78 9.53
N PRO A 134 10.99 6.59 9.15
CA PRO A 134 11.34 6.11 7.81
C PRO A 134 10.92 4.65 7.62
N LYS A 135 10.80 4.20 6.37
CA LYS A 135 10.61 2.77 6.06
C LYS A 135 11.83 1.94 6.48
N ASP A 136 11.59 0.68 6.82
CA ASP A 136 12.61 -0.33 7.06
C ASP A 136 12.68 -1.28 5.85
N ASP A 137 13.83 -1.29 5.18
CA ASP A 137 14.04 -2.09 3.96
C ASP A 137 14.02 -3.60 4.19
N SER A 138 14.07 -4.06 5.44
CA SER A 138 13.98 -5.47 5.80
C SER A 138 12.54 -5.99 5.94
N LEU A 139 11.54 -5.11 6.04
CA LEU A 139 10.14 -5.48 6.29
C LEU A 139 9.31 -5.61 4.99
N ASP A 140 8.31 -6.50 5.00
CA ASP A 140 7.22 -6.56 4.01
C ASP A 140 6.27 -5.37 4.14
N TYR A 141 5.26 -5.29 3.27
CA TYR A 141 4.29 -4.19 3.17
C TYR A 141 3.54 -3.93 4.50
N GLY A 142 2.93 -4.98 5.07
CA GLY A 142 2.18 -4.87 6.32
C GLY A 142 3.07 -4.54 7.51
N GLY A 143 4.26 -5.17 7.56
CA GLY A 143 5.28 -4.87 8.55
C GLY A 143 5.75 -3.41 8.50
N ASN A 144 6.11 -2.92 7.31
CA ASN A 144 6.54 -1.53 7.10
C ASN A 144 5.44 -0.53 7.49
N PHE A 145 4.19 -0.81 7.17
CA PHE A 145 3.11 0.10 7.52
C PHE A 145 2.96 0.22 9.04
N SER A 146 2.98 -0.90 9.76
CA SER A 146 2.93 -0.92 11.23
C SER A 146 4.14 -0.20 11.86
N HIS A 147 5.34 -0.43 11.32
CA HIS A 147 6.57 0.26 11.71
C HIS A 147 6.45 1.78 11.56
N MET A 148 6.04 2.26 10.39
CA MET A 148 5.89 3.71 10.12
C MET A 148 4.81 4.36 10.98
N LEU A 149 3.81 3.60 11.45
CA LEU A 149 2.83 4.05 12.46
C LEU A 149 3.41 4.10 13.88
N GLY A 150 4.61 3.56 14.10
CA GLY A 150 5.31 3.54 15.39
C GLY A 150 5.03 2.29 16.22
N PHE A 151 4.65 1.17 15.58
CA PHE A 151 4.32 -0.10 16.24
C PHE A 151 5.25 -1.23 15.78
N ASP A 152 6.33 -1.45 16.53
CA ASP A 152 7.33 -2.48 16.22
C ASP A 152 7.10 -3.83 16.92
N ASP A 153 6.05 -3.95 17.74
CA ASP A 153 5.74 -5.22 18.40
C ASP A 153 5.46 -6.29 17.31
N PRO A 154 6.11 -7.47 17.35
CA PRO A 154 5.90 -8.52 16.36
C PRO A 154 4.44 -8.93 16.17
N LYS A 155 3.60 -8.85 17.21
CA LYS A 155 2.15 -9.11 17.11
C LYS A 155 1.42 -8.00 16.38
N MET A 156 1.86 -6.75 16.51
CA MET A 156 1.30 -5.62 15.76
C MET A 156 1.66 -5.71 14.27
N LEU A 157 2.86 -6.20 13.93
CA LEU A 157 3.23 -6.47 12.54
C LEU A 157 2.32 -7.54 11.93
N GLU A 158 2.10 -8.65 12.65
CA GLU A 158 1.18 -9.72 12.22
C GLU A 158 -0.27 -9.24 12.10
N LEU A 159 -0.75 -8.46 13.07
CA LEU A 159 -2.08 -7.87 13.04
C LEU A 159 -2.25 -6.99 11.79
N MET A 160 -1.25 -6.17 11.45
CA MET A 160 -1.32 -5.31 10.27
C MET A 160 -1.34 -6.13 8.97
N ARG A 161 -0.53 -7.19 8.88
CA ARG A 161 -0.53 -8.12 7.74
C ARG A 161 -1.91 -8.73 7.53
N LEU A 162 -2.53 -9.27 8.60
CA LEU A 162 -3.88 -9.83 8.52
C LEU A 162 -4.92 -8.76 8.19
N TYR A 163 -4.87 -7.61 8.86
CA TYR A 163 -5.85 -6.52 8.71
C TYR A 163 -5.93 -6.03 7.27
N VAL A 164 -4.78 -5.75 6.66
CA VAL A 164 -4.71 -5.30 5.26
C VAL A 164 -5.20 -6.41 4.32
N THR A 165 -4.84 -7.66 4.58
CA THR A 165 -5.26 -8.81 3.75
C THR A 165 -6.77 -9.03 3.76
N ILE A 166 -7.45 -8.92 4.90
CA ILE A 166 -8.89 -9.24 4.98
C ILE A 166 -9.82 -8.07 4.60
N HIS A 167 -9.33 -6.83 4.60
CA HIS A 167 -10.09 -5.64 4.20
C HIS A 167 -9.73 -5.15 2.79
N SER A 168 -8.97 -5.95 2.04
CA SER A 168 -8.43 -5.55 0.73
C SER A 168 -9.49 -5.34 -0.35
N ASP A 169 -10.57 -6.14 -0.32
CA ASP A 169 -11.63 -6.13 -1.31
C ASP A 169 -12.92 -6.72 -0.74
N HIS A 170 -14.06 -6.20 -1.17
CA HIS A 170 -15.37 -6.77 -0.85
C HIS A 170 -16.38 -6.42 -1.96
N GLU A 171 -16.19 -7.05 -3.11
CA GLU A 171 -16.99 -6.82 -4.32
C GLU A 171 -16.92 -5.36 -4.81
N GLY A 172 -17.75 -5.00 -5.80
CA GLY A 172 -17.79 -3.66 -6.40
C GLY A 172 -19.04 -2.84 -6.08
N GLY A 173 -19.87 -3.28 -5.12
CA GLY A 173 -21.15 -2.63 -4.79
C GLY A 173 -21.07 -1.58 -3.66
N ASN A 174 -19.91 -1.43 -3.03
CA ASN A 174 -19.65 -0.41 -2.01
C ASN A 174 -19.44 0.99 -2.64
N VAL A 175 -19.56 2.05 -1.82
CA VAL A 175 -19.66 3.48 -2.22
C VAL A 175 -18.31 4.14 -2.45
#